data_AF-A0A6S7IQU2-F1
#
_entry.id   AF-A0A6S7IQU2-F1
#
_cell.length_a   1.000
_cell.length_b   1.000
_cell.length_c   1.000
_cell.angle_alpha   90.00
_cell.angle_beta   90.00
_cell.angle_gamma   90.00
#
_symmetry.space_group_name_H-M   'P 1'
#
loop_
_entity.id
_entity.type
_entity.pdbx_description
1 polymer ?
#
loop_
_entity_poly.entity_id
_entity_poly.type
_entity_poly.pdbx_seq_one_letter_code
_entity_poly.pdbx_strand_id
1 'polypeptide(L)'
;TQSLADEAAEKVEITYTDCKTPIISIQDAIEASSFFSEQICDQVFGDPDGAMASSAHVISGEISLGTQHHIHMETHACLCIPGEEEMEVYAATQYTDAAQMAIAQVLNIPEKSVHVTCKRCGGAYGGKIIRASLNSTACAVAAYVMNRPVRLRMNFKTNMEMVGKRFPYLAKYKHGFL
;
A
#
# COMPACT_ATOMS: atom_id res chain seq x y z
N THR A 1 23.88 14.08 -2.31
CA THR A 1 23.52 13.37 -3.56
C THR A 1 22.72 12.13 -3.19
N GLN A 2 22.13 11.41 -4.15
CA GLN A 2 21.40 10.17 -3.83
C GLN A 2 22.32 9.13 -3.17
N SER A 3 23.50 8.86 -3.75
CA SER A 3 24.48 7.92 -3.19
C SER A 3 24.87 8.23 -1.74
N LEU A 4 25.07 9.51 -1.38
CA LEU A 4 25.40 9.89 0.00
C LEU A 4 24.22 9.71 0.95
N ALA A 5 22.99 9.90 0.46
CA ALA A 5 21.79 9.69 1.27
C ALA A 5 21.58 8.19 1.54
N ASP A 6 21.80 7.34 0.53
CA ASP A 6 21.72 5.89 0.67
C ASP A 6 22.79 5.36 1.65
N GLU A 7 24.05 5.81 1.51
CA GLU A 7 25.14 5.44 2.43
C GLU A 7 24.89 5.93 3.87
N ALA A 8 24.33 7.14 4.03
CA ALA A 8 24.01 7.67 5.35
C ALA A 8 22.85 6.89 6.00
N ALA A 9 21.85 6.46 5.22
CA ALA A 9 20.74 5.68 5.73
C ALA A 9 21.18 4.30 6.27
N GLU A 10 22.19 3.67 5.64
CA GLU A 10 22.75 2.39 6.11
C GLU A 10 23.51 2.50 7.44
N LYS A 11 23.94 3.71 7.83
CA LYS A 11 24.64 3.96 9.10
C LYS A 11 23.70 4.23 10.28
N VAL A 12 22.40 4.26 10.05
CA VAL A 12 21.41 4.48 11.12
C VAL A 12 21.24 3.18 11.89
N GLU A 13 21.64 3.18 13.17
CA GLU A 13 21.45 2.06 14.08
C GLU A 13 20.09 2.15 14.79
N ILE A 14 19.32 1.06 14.74
CA ILE A 14 18.00 0.97 15.36
C ILE A 14 17.97 -0.27 16.25
N THR A 15 17.63 -0.08 17.53
CA THR A 15 17.45 -1.17 18.49
C THR A 15 15.95 -1.38 18.75
N TYR A 16 15.49 -2.62 18.59
CA TYR A 16 14.11 -3.01 18.87
C TYR A 16 14.04 -3.79 20.18
N THR A 17 13.08 -3.46 21.05
CA THR A 17 12.77 -4.22 22.28
C THR A 17 11.33 -4.74 22.22
N ASP A 18 10.98 -5.68 23.11
CA ASP A 18 9.60 -6.15 23.29
C ASP A 18 8.94 -6.75 22.02
N CYS A 19 9.75 -7.38 21.17
CA CYS A 19 9.30 -7.99 19.93
C CYS A 19 8.35 -9.16 20.21
N LYS A 20 7.12 -9.06 19.71
CA LYS A 20 6.13 -10.14 19.77
C LYS A 20 6.28 -11.07 18.56
N THR A 21 5.81 -12.30 18.69
CA THR A 21 5.72 -13.23 17.56
C THR A 21 4.83 -12.62 16.47
N PRO A 22 5.34 -12.43 15.23
CA PRO A 22 4.54 -11.86 14.16
C PRO A 22 3.52 -12.87 13.63
N ILE A 23 2.33 -12.38 13.29
CA ILE A 23 1.33 -13.13 12.52
C ILE A 23 1.63 -12.87 11.05
N ILE A 24 1.99 -13.92 10.30
CA ILE A 24 2.48 -13.77 8.92
C ILE A 24 1.52 -14.41 7.92
N SER A 25 1.03 -15.62 8.21
CA SER A 25 0.17 -16.36 7.28
C SER A 25 -1.32 -16.08 7.51
N ILE A 26 -2.15 -16.40 6.50
CA ILE A 26 -3.61 -16.34 6.63
C ILE A 26 -4.07 -17.32 7.73
N GLN A 27 -3.47 -18.51 7.80
CA GLN A 27 -3.77 -19.50 8.83
C GLN A 27 -3.46 -18.96 10.23
N ASP A 28 -2.29 -18.34 10.44
CA ASP A 28 -1.90 -17.75 11.73
C ASP A 28 -2.94 -16.69 12.16
N ALA A 29 -3.40 -15.87 11.21
CA ALA A 29 -4.39 -14.84 11.47
C ALA A 29 -5.76 -15.43 11.83
N ILE A 30 -6.18 -16.53 11.18
CA ILE A 30 -7.41 -17.26 11.51
C ILE A 30 -7.32 -17.86 12.91
N GLU A 31 -6.22 -18.54 13.23
CA GLU A 31 -6.01 -19.17 14.54
C GLU A 31 -5.96 -18.14 15.67
N ALA A 32 -5.34 -16.99 15.42
CA ALA A 32 -5.25 -15.88 16.37
C ALA A 32 -6.51 -14.99 16.40
N SER A 33 -7.54 -15.27 15.57
CA SER A 33 -8.71 -14.42 15.38
C SER A 33 -8.36 -12.94 15.10
N SER A 34 -7.28 -12.73 14.33
CA SER A 34 -6.74 -11.40 14.01
C SER A 34 -7.27 -10.91 12.67
N PHE A 35 -8.39 -10.20 12.70
CA PHE A 35 -9.07 -9.69 11.51
C PHE A 35 -9.20 -8.17 11.55
N PHE A 36 -9.29 -7.54 10.38
CA PHE A 36 -9.73 -6.14 10.29
C PHE A 36 -11.20 -6.04 10.68
N SER A 37 -11.58 -4.92 11.32
CA SER A 37 -12.92 -4.71 11.90
C SER A 37 -14.06 -4.64 10.88
N GLU A 38 -13.75 -4.34 9.62
CA GLU A 38 -14.72 -4.32 8.53
C GLU A 38 -14.84 -5.74 7.94
N GLN A 39 -15.67 -6.57 8.58
CA GLN A 39 -16.05 -7.85 7.97
C GLN A 39 -17.06 -7.59 6.85
N ILE A 40 -16.74 -8.11 5.66
CA ILE A 40 -17.69 -8.16 4.56
C ILE A 40 -18.86 -9.05 5.02
N CYS A 41 -20.09 -8.55 4.91
CA CYS A 41 -21.27 -9.33 5.26
C CYS A 41 -21.40 -10.57 4.37
N ASP A 42 -21.85 -11.67 4.96
CA ASP A 42 -22.19 -12.88 4.20
C ASP A 42 -23.25 -12.53 3.16
N GLN A 43 -22.95 -12.82 1.89
CA GLN A 43 -23.89 -12.65 0.79
C GLN A 43 -24.54 -13.99 0.48
N VAL A 44 -25.80 -14.15 0.91
CA VAL A 44 -26.59 -15.36 0.70
C VAL A 44 -27.69 -15.06 -0.32
N PHE A 45 -27.74 -15.88 -1.37
CA PHE A 45 -28.79 -15.82 -2.40
C PHE A 45 -29.54 -17.16 -2.45
N GLY A 46 -30.87 -17.12 -2.28
CA GLY A 46 -31.72 -18.32 -2.31
C GLY A 46 -31.58 -19.20 -1.06
N ASP A 47 -31.69 -20.52 -1.25
CA ASP A 47 -31.50 -21.54 -0.21
C ASP A 47 -30.31 -22.46 -0.56
N PRO A 48 -29.07 -22.07 -0.22
CA PRO A 48 -27.88 -22.85 -0.52
C PRO A 48 -27.87 -24.21 0.19
N ASP A 49 -28.40 -24.28 1.41
CA ASP A 49 -28.38 -25.50 2.22
C ASP A 49 -29.32 -26.56 1.63
N GLY A 50 -30.53 -26.17 1.23
CA GLY A 50 -31.49 -27.04 0.54
C GLY A 50 -30.99 -27.48 -0.85
N ALA A 51 -30.38 -26.57 -1.61
CA ALA A 51 -29.76 -26.89 -2.90
C ALA A 51 -28.59 -27.88 -2.74
N MET A 52 -27.77 -27.72 -1.70
CA MET A 52 -26.65 -28.61 -1.43
C MET A 52 -27.12 -30.00 -0.99
N ALA A 53 -28.18 -30.07 -0.18
CA ALA A 53 -28.75 -31.34 0.29
C ALA A 53 -29.42 -32.15 -0.83
N SER A 54 -29.95 -31.48 -1.85
CA SER A 54 -30.62 -32.12 -2.99
C SER A 54 -29.68 -32.42 -4.18
N SER A 55 -28.41 -32.04 -4.09
CA SER A 55 -27.42 -32.28 -5.15
C SER A 55 -27.03 -33.76 -5.25
N ALA A 56 -26.92 -34.29 -6.46
CA ALA A 56 -26.51 -35.68 -6.69
C ALA A 56 -25.02 -35.91 -6.38
N HIS A 57 -24.20 -34.89 -6.65
CA HIS A 57 -22.79 -34.87 -6.35
C HIS A 57 -22.40 -33.60 -5.60
N VAL A 58 -21.50 -33.75 -4.63
CA VAL A 58 -20.96 -32.64 -3.84
C VAL A 58 -19.45 -32.75 -3.83
N ILE A 59 -18.78 -31.66 -4.20
CA ILE A 59 -17.33 -31.51 -4.07
C ILE A 59 -17.02 -30.40 -3.06
N SER A 60 -15.97 -30.61 -2.29
CA SER A 60 -15.40 -29.59 -1.41
C SER A 60 -13.91 -29.50 -1.62
N GLY A 61 -13.35 -28.33 -1.37
CA GLY A 61 -11.93 -28.12 -1.52
C GLY A 61 -11.47 -26.78 -0.99
N GLU A 62 -10.16 -26.58 -1.10
CA GLU A 62 -9.49 -25.35 -0.73
C GLU A 62 -8.56 -24.93 -1.87
N ILE A 63 -8.51 -23.62 -2.13
CA ILE A 63 -7.59 -23.02 -3.10
C ILE A 63 -6.86 -21.89 -2.40
N SER A 64 -5.53 -21.91 -2.49
CA SER A 64 -4.68 -20.81 -2.05
C SER A 64 -4.10 -20.09 -3.26
N LEU A 65 -4.07 -18.76 -3.17
CA LEU A 65 -3.55 -17.86 -4.20
C LEU A 65 -2.48 -16.97 -3.55
N GLY A 66 -1.29 -16.97 -4.14
CA GLY A 66 -0.16 -16.19 -3.64
C GLY A 66 -0.28 -14.69 -3.91
N THR A 67 0.70 -13.94 -3.39
CA THR A 67 0.82 -12.50 -3.61
C THR A 67 1.43 -12.18 -4.97
N GLN A 68 1.20 -10.95 -5.45
CA GLN A 68 1.77 -10.47 -6.71
C GLN A 68 2.27 -9.02 -6.57
N HIS A 69 3.49 -8.75 -7.04
CA HIS A 69 4.01 -7.39 -7.16
C HIS A 69 3.49 -6.68 -8.41
N HIS A 70 3.34 -5.36 -8.31
CA HIS A 70 2.93 -4.52 -9.44
C HIS A 70 3.99 -4.45 -10.56
N ILE A 71 5.29 -4.42 -10.19
CA ILE A 71 6.44 -4.30 -11.11
C ILE A 71 6.23 -3.19 -12.16
N HIS A 72 5.85 -2.00 -11.69
CA HIS A 72 5.89 -0.81 -12.54
C HIS A 72 7.35 -0.42 -12.82
N MET A 73 7.69 -0.18 -14.09
CA MET A 73 9.05 0.11 -14.53
C MET A 73 9.61 1.40 -13.93
N GLU A 74 8.74 2.40 -13.73
CA GLU A 74 9.06 3.58 -12.94
C GLU A 74 8.73 3.30 -11.47
N THR A 75 9.74 3.23 -10.59
CA THR A 75 9.55 3.15 -9.14
C THR A 75 8.83 4.39 -8.59
N HIS A 76 8.41 4.37 -7.31
CA HIS A 76 7.85 5.58 -6.71
C HIS A 76 8.88 6.72 -6.73
N ALA A 77 8.42 7.88 -7.20
CA ALA A 77 9.22 9.08 -7.34
C ALA A 77 8.37 10.30 -6.97
N CYS A 78 9.00 11.26 -6.30
CA CYS A 78 8.40 12.54 -5.91
C CYS A 78 9.46 13.63 -5.92
N LEU A 79 9.06 14.84 -6.30
CA LEU A 79 9.82 16.08 -6.15
C LEU A 79 8.91 17.07 -5.41
N CYS A 80 9.36 17.59 -4.28
CA CYS A 80 8.68 18.63 -3.53
C CYS A 80 9.52 19.90 -3.56
N ILE A 81 8.88 21.03 -3.88
CA ILE A 81 9.49 22.35 -3.97
C ILE A 81 8.75 23.24 -2.95
N PRO A 82 9.36 23.58 -1.80
CA PRO A 82 8.74 24.45 -0.82
C PRO A 82 8.81 25.90 -1.30
N GLY A 83 7.69 26.61 -1.20
CA GLY A 83 7.57 28.07 -1.29
C GLY A 83 7.34 28.70 0.07
N GLU A 84 6.91 29.97 0.12
CA GLU A 84 6.66 30.69 1.38
C GLU A 84 5.42 30.18 2.13
N GLU A 85 4.30 29.99 1.43
CA GLU A 85 3.03 29.50 2.01
C GLU A 85 2.47 28.26 1.30
N GLU A 86 3.12 27.83 0.21
CA GLU A 86 2.65 26.77 -0.67
C GLU A 86 3.78 25.78 -0.99
N MET A 87 3.41 24.55 -1.33
CA MET A 87 4.33 23.51 -1.78
C MET A 87 3.88 22.95 -3.13
N GLU A 88 4.75 23.07 -4.14
CA GLU A 88 4.57 22.35 -5.40
C GLU A 88 5.12 20.92 -5.28
N VAL A 89 4.32 19.96 -5.72
CA VAL A 89 4.65 18.54 -5.61
C VAL A 89 4.45 17.87 -6.97
N TYR A 90 5.51 17.27 -7.50
CA TYR A 90 5.46 16.44 -8.69
C TYR A 90 5.62 14.98 -8.28
N ALA A 91 4.53 14.23 -8.32
CA ALA A 91 4.49 12.85 -7.84
C ALA A 91 4.06 11.88 -8.94
N ALA A 92 4.71 10.72 -9.00
CA ALA A 92 4.21 9.58 -9.76
C ALA A 92 3.08 8.90 -8.97
N THR A 93 1.85 9.36 -9.17
CA THR A 93 0.64 8.88 -8.46
C THR A 93 -0.53 8.68 -9.42
N GLN A 94 -1.43 7.75 -9.08
CA GLN A 94 -2.74 7.59 -9.72
C GLN A 94 -3.82 8.44 -9.05
N TYR A 95 -3.56 8.95 -7.84
CA TYR A 95 -4.52 9.72 -7.06
C TYR A 95 -3.82 10.92 -6.42
N THR A 96 -3.95 12.08 -7.06
CA THR A 96 -3.32 13.33 -6.61
C THR A 96 -3.91 13.81 -5.29
N ASP A 97 -5.22 13.70 -5.12
CA ASP A 97 -5.92 14.23 -3.93
C ASP A 97 -5.51 13.45 -2.68
N ALA A 98 -5.42 12.12 -2.76
CA ALA A 98 -4.90 11.32 -1.66
C ALA A 98 -3.44 11.66 -1.29
N ALA A 99 -2.62 12.04 -2.27
CA ALA A 99 -1.26 12.50 -1.99
C ALA A 99 -1.27 13.90 -1.34
N GLN A 100 -2.11 14.82 -1.84
CA GLN A 100 -2.29 16.16 -1.29
C GLN A 100 -2.75 16.11 0.17
N MET A 101 -3.83 15.38 0.43
CA MET A 101 -4.40 15.19 1.77
C MET A 101 -3.35 14.62 2.73
N ALA A 102 -2.63 13.58 2.32
CA ALA A 102 -1.60 12.95 3.16
C ALA A 102 -0.43 13.91 3.47
N ILE A 103 0.00 14.72 2.49
CA ILE A 103 1.06 15.71 2.68
C ILE A 103 0.60 16.83 3.61
N ALA A 104 -0.59 17.37 3.38
CA ALA A 104 -1.17 18.42 4.21
C ALA A 104 -1.32 17.94 5.66
N GLN A 105 -1.80 16.71 5.84
CA GLN A 105 -1.95 16.07 7.15
C GLN A 105 -0.61 15.91 7.88
N VAL A 106 0.42 15.38 7.23
CA VAL A 106 1.72 15.14 7.90
C VAL A 106 2.45 16.43 8.24
N LEU A 107 2.30 17.47 7.41
CA LEU A 107 2.91 18.78 7.64
C LEU A 107 2.06 19.67 8.57
N ASN A 108 0.83 19.25 8.88
CA ASN A 108 -0.15 20.03 9.63
C ASN A 108 -0.39 21.42 9.01
N ILE A 109 -0.61 21.46 7.68
CA ILE A 109 -0.92 22.67 6.92
C ILE A 109 -2.25 22.51 6.16
N PRO A 110 -2.89 23.61 5.73
CA PRO A 110 -4.11 23.52 4.92
C PRO A 110 -3.86 22.79 3.59
N GLU A 111 -4.81 21.96 3.14
CA GLU A 111 -4.71 21.25 1.85
C GLU A 111 -4.51 22.20 0.66
N LYS A 112 -5.11 23.39 0.72
CA LYS A 112 -4.94 24.45 -0.30
C LYS A 112 -3.47 24.90 -0.48
N SER A 113 -2.62 24.69 0.52
CA SER A 113 -1.19 25.02 0.48
C SER A 113 -0.34 23.94 -0.20
N VAL A 114 -0.95 22.86 -0.69
CA VAL A 114 -0.23 21.77 -1.37
C VAL A 114 -0.80 21.58 -2.77
N HIS A 115 0.04 21.76 -3.79
CA HIS A 115 -0.36 21.56 -5.18
C HIS A 115 0.35 20.33 -5.78
N VAL A 116 -0.40 19.25 -5.98
CA VAL A 116 0.15 17.99 -6.53
C VAL A 116 -0.14 17.88 -8.02
N THR A 117 0.91 17.79 -8.82
CA THR A 117 0.86 17.55 -10.26
C THR A 117 1.42 16.16 -10.61
N CYS A 118 0.68 15.40 -11.41
CA CYS A 118 1.17 14.17 -12.03
C CYS A 118 1.06 14.29 -13.56
N LYS A 119 2.19 14.36 -14.26
CA LYS A 119 2.20 14.42 -15.74
C LYS A 119 1.91 13.07 -16.38
N ARG A 120 2.57 12.01 -15.88
CA ARG A 120 2.39 10.61 -16.29
C ARG A 120 2.98 9.68 -15.23
N CYS A 121 2.56 8.42 -15.22
CA CYS A 121 3.22 7.33 -14.50
C CYS A 121 3.84 6.33 -15.50
N GLY A 122 5.07 5.88 -15.25
CA GLY A 122 5.72 4.78 -15.97
C GLY A 122 5.27 3.40 -15.48
N GLY A 123 3.95 3.17 -15.51
CA GLY A 123 3.30 2.00 -14.90
C GLY A 123 2.82 2.29 -13.47
N ALA A 124 1.71 1.64 -13.07
CA ALA A 124 1.13 1.83 -11.75
C ALA A 124 0.38 0.59 -11.23
N TYR A 125 -0.57 0.07 -12.02
CA TYR A 125 -1.31 -1.17 -11.75
C TYR A 125 -2.03 -1.23 -10.39
N GLY A 126 -2.46 -0.08 -9.86
CA GLY A 126 -3.06 0.05 -8.53
C GLY A 126 -2.06 0.38 -7.42
N GLY A 127 -0.78 0.08 -7.64
CA GLY A 127 0.30 0.32 -6.67
C GLY A 127 0.59 1.80 -6.42
N LYS A 128 0.12 2.71 -7.29
CA LYS A 128 0.32 4.16 -7.11
C LYS A 128 -0.94 4.92 -6.74
N ILE A 129 -2.01 4.26 -6.28
CA ILE A 129 -3.23 4.94 -5.80
C ILE A 129 -2.98 5.53 -4.41
N ILE A 130 -2.80 4.67 -3.39
CA ILE A 130 -2.60 5.10 -2.00
C ILE A 130 -1.12 5.02 -1.58
N ARG A 131 -0.38 4.03 -2.09
CA ARG A 131 1.01 3.80 -1.64
C ARG A 131 1.99 4.86 -2.15
N ALA A 132 1.62 5.62 -3.17
CA ALA A 132 2.40 6.78 -3.60
C ALA A 132 2.51 7.84 -2.48
N SER A 133 1.52 7.93 -1.60
CA SER A 133 1.53 8.85 -0.46
C SER A 133 2.69 8.57 0.51
N LEU A 134 3.16 7.33 0.65
CA LEU A 134 4.33 7.02 1.49
C LEU A 134 5.60 7.74 1.01
N ASN A 135 5.79 7.79 -0.31
CA ASN A 135 6.95 8.44 -0.91
C ASN A 135 6.79 9.97 -0.91
N SER A 136 5.59 10.47 -1.19
CA SER A 136 5.35 11.90 -1.31
C SER A 136 5.36 12.61 0.05
N THR A 137 4.83 11.99 1.11
CA THR A 137 4.89 12.56 2.47
C THR A 137 6.31 12.62 3.00
N ALA A 138 7.10 11.55 2.86
CA ALA A 138 8.51 11.55 3.26
C ALA A 138 9.32 12.63 2.53
N CYS A 139 9.08 12.78 1.21
CA CYS A 139 9.70 13.82 0.40
C CYS A 139 9.27 15.23 0.84
N ALA A 140 7.98 15.42 1.15
CA ALA A 140 7.44 16.70 1.57
C ALA A 140 7.95 17.12 2.95
N VAL A 141 8.02 16.21 3.93
CA VAL A 141 8.61 16.47 5.26
C VAL A 141 10.06 16.92 5.13
N ALA A 142 10.86 16.21 4.32
CA ALA A 142 12.25 16.60 4.09
C ALA A 142 12.36 17.97 3.42
N ALA A 143 11.52 18.26 2.42
CA ALA A 143 11.50 19.57 1.75
C ALA A 143 11.12 20.69 2.72
N TYR A 144 10.10 20.47 3.54
CA TYR A 144 9.58 21.41 4.52
C TYR A 144 10.64 21.74 5.59
N VAL A 145 11.25 20.73 6.21
CA VAL A 145 12.25 20.92 7.26
C VAL A 145 13.51 21.59 6.73
N MET A 146 13.97 21.21 5.54
CA MET A 146 15.19 21.75 4.95
C MET A 146 14.98 23.09 4.24
N ASN A 147 13.72 23.51 4.08
CA ASN A 147 13.29 24.66 3.26
C ASN A 147 13.96 24.72 1.89
N ARG A 148 14.06 23.56 1.23
CA ARG A 148 14.73 23.40 -0.06
C ARG A 148 14.02 22.36 -0.92
N PRO A 149 14.11 22.45 -2.25
CA PRO A 149 13.61 21.40 -3.12
C PRO A 149 14.24 20.04 -2.80
N VAL A 150 13.41 19.03 -2.57
CA VAL A 150 13.83 17.65 -2.30
C VAL A 150 13.21 16.72 -3.32
N ARG A 151 14.03 15.80 -3.84
CA ARG A 151 13.59 14.73 -4.73
C ARG A 151 13.86 13.38 -4.08
N LEU A 152 12.83 12.54 -4.01
CA LEU A 152 12.91 11.18 -3.51
C LEU A 152 12.48 10.20 -4.60
N ARG A 153 13.41 9.33 -5.02
CA ARG A 153 13.15 8.21 -5.92
C ARG A 153 13.56 6.93 -5.20
N MET A 154 12.61 6.03 -4.99
CA MET A 154 12.91 4.72 -4.42
C MET A 154 13.77 3.90 -5.38
N ASN A 155 14.81 3.26 -4.84
CA ASN A 155 15.47 2.17 -5.55
C ASN A 155 14.50 0.97 -5.68
N PHE A 156 14.80 0.06 -6.59
CA PHE A 156 13.89 -1.04 -6.91
C PHE A 156 13.66 -2.00 -5.73
N LYS A 157 14.71 -2.29 -4.94
CA LYS A 157 14.63 -3.17 -3.76
C LYS A 157 13.68 -2.58 -2.72
N THR A 158 13.91 -1.33 -2.29
CA THR A 158 13.05 -0.62 -1.33
C THR A 158 11.61 -0.49 -1.85
N ASN A 159 11.43 -0.28 -3.16
CA ASN A 159 10.10 -0.25 -3.76
C ASN A 159 9.37 -1.59 -3.61
N MET A 160 10.06 -2.72 -3.81
CA MET A 160 9.45 -4.05 -3.64
C MET A 160 9.14 -4.35 -2.17
N GLU A 161 9.98 -3.90 -1.25
CA GLU A 161 9.81 -4.14 0.19
C GLU A 161 8.67 -3.30 0.79
N MET A 162 8.55 -2.02 0.44
CA MET A 162 7.66 -1.08 1.15
C MET A 162 6.24 -0.95 0.56
N VAL A 163 6.08 -1.08 -0.76
CA VAL A 163 4.82 -0.67 -1.44
C VAL A 163 3.69 -1.67 -1.22
N GLY A 164 4.02 -2.89 -0.81
CA GLY A 164 3.06 -3.99 -0.69
C GLY A 164 2.73 -4.63 -2.05
N LYS A 165 1.77 -5.55 -2.01
CA LYS A 165 1.45 -6.50 -3.09
C LYS A 165 -0.06 -6.69 -3.19
N ARG A 166 -0.52 -7.34 -4.26
CA ARG A 166 -1.85 -7.97 -4.27
C ARG A 166 -1.95 -8.92 -3.08
N PHE A 167 -3.09 -8.86 -2.37
CA PHE A 167 -3.34 -9.71 -1.22
C PHE A 167 -3.35 -11.19 -1.62
N PRO A 168 -2.81 -12.08 -0.77
CA PRO A 168 -3.00 -13.51 -0.94
C PRO A 168 -4.45 -13.86 -0.57
N TYR A 169 -4.98 -14.94 -1.14
CA TYR A 169 -6.32 -15.44 -0.83
C TYR A 169 -6.26 -16.90 -0.40
N LEU A 170 -7.13 -17.25 0.54
CA LEU A 170 -7.45 -18.61 0.92
C LEU A 170 -8.96 -18.78 0.77
N ALA A 171 -9.38 -19.61 -0.19
CA ALA A 171 -10.78 -19.86 -0.48
C ALA A 171 -11.13 -21.30 -0.14
N LYS A 172 -12.03 -21.51 0.80
CA LYS A 172 -12.68 -22.80 1.07
C LYS A 172 -14.02 -22.82 0.34
N TYR A 173 -14.27 -23.87 -0.44
CA TYR A 173 -15.48 -23.97 -1.24
C TYR A 173 -16.17 -25.32 -1.10
N LYS A 174 -17.48 -25.31 -1.31
CA LYS A 174 -18.33 -26.48 -1.43
C LYS A 174 -19.30 -26.24 -2.58
N HIS A 175 -19.38 -27.18 -3.52
CA HIS A 175 -20.19 -27.06 -4.73
C HIS A 175 -21.00 -28.33 -4.96
N GLY A 176 -22.31 -28.16 -5.13
CA GLY A 176 -23.25 -29.23 -5.47
C GLY A 176 -23.69 -29.14 -6.92
N PHE A 177 -23.76 -30.28 -7.60
CA PHE A 177 -24.19 -30.38 -9.01
C PHE A 177 -24.95 -31.68 -9.28
N LEU A 178 -25.61 -31.74 -10.44
CA LEU A 178 -26.41 -32.87 -10.92
C LEU A 178 -25.56 -34.06 -11.37
#